data_AF-A0A8T6JN59-F1
#
_entry.id   AF-A0A8T6JN59-F1
#
_cell.length_a   1.000
_cell.length_b   1.000
_cell.length_c   1.000
_cell.angle_alpha   90.00
_cell.angle_beta   90.00
_cell.angle_gamma   90.00
#
_symmetry.space_group_name_H-M   'P 1'
#
loop_
_entity.id
_entity.type
_entity.pdbx_description
1 polymer ?
#
loop_
_entity_poly.entity_id
_entity_poly.type
_entity_poly.pdbx_seq_one_letter_code
_entity_poly.pdbx_strand_id
1 'polypeptide(L)' 'MARRKGRRWLVAAGISASFLTVLALVGWLAAQEIVTPQMAVLLGIATFGLYVGFGILIAVYRMISRLQ' A
#
# COMPACT_ATOMS: atom_id res chain seq x y z
N MET A 1 -24.86 -9.21 -14.20
CA MET A 1 -24.37 -8.68 -12.89
C MET A 1 -22.85 -8.92 -12.62
N ALA A 2 -22.02 -9.33 -13.59
CA ALA A 2 -20.60 -9.67 -13.35
C ALA A 2 -19.60 -8.48 -13.25
N ARG A 3 -19.98 -7.25 -13.62
CA ARG A 3 -19.05 -6.09 -13.72
C ARG A 3 -18.48 -5.57 -12.38
N ARG A 4 -19.09 -5.86 -11.21
CA ARG A 4 -18.64 -5.28 -9.91
C ARG A 4 -17.44 -6.02 -9.28
N LYS A 5 -17.29 -7.33 -9.52
CA LYS A 5 -16.19 -8.12 -8.94
C LYS A 5 -14.85 -7.73 -9.58
N GLY A 6 -14.81 -7.60 -10.91
CA GLY A 6 -13.62 -7.16 -11.64
C GLY A 6 -13.11 -5.78 -11.21
N ARG A 7 -14.00 -4.83 -10.93
CA ARG A 7 -13.60 -3.49 -10.49
C ARG A 7 -12.90 -3.49 -9.13
N ARG A 8 -13.33 -4.33 -8.18
CA ARG A 8 -12.67 -4.45 -6.87
C ARG A 8 -11.27 -5.09 -6.98
N TRP A 9 -11.13 -6.10 -7.84
CA TRP A 9 -9.84 -6.73 -8.11
C TRP A 9 -8.86 -5.78 -8.80
N LEU A 10 -9.32 -4.95 -9.74
CA LEU A 10 -8.49 -3.93 -10.38
C LEU A 10 -7.99 -2.89 -9.38
N VAL A 11 -8.83 -2.45 -8.44
CA VAL A 11 -8.41 -1.53 -7.37
C VAL A 11 -7.37 -2.19 -6.47
N ALA A 12 -7.59 -3.43 -6.04
CA ALA A 12 -6.63 -4.16 -5.24
C ALA A 12 -5.28 -4.33 -5.97
N ALA A 13 -5.32 -4.71 -7.25
CA ALA A 13 -4.13 -4.83 -8.09
C ALA A 13 -3.38 -3.50 -8.24
N GLY A 14 -4.09 -2.38 -8.43
CA GLY A 14 -3.49 -1.05 -8.51
C GLY A 14 -2.81 -0.62 -7.20
N ILE A 15 -3.44 -0.89 -6.07
CA ILE A 15 -2.85 -0.62 -4.74
C ILE A 15 -1.60 -1.49 -4.52
N SER A 16 -1.68 -2.78 -4.81
CA SER A 16 -0.53 -3.69 -4.70
C SER A 16 0.62 -3.30 -5.63
N ALA A 17 0.32 -2.93 -6.87
CA ALA A 17 1.33 -2.44 -7.82
C ALA A 17 2.01 -1.18 -7.30
N SER A 18 1.23 -0.18 -6.85
CA SER A 18 1.75 1.05 -6.25
C SER A 18 2.66 0.79 -5.05
N PHE A 19 2.27 -0.14 -4.17
CA PHE A 19 3.09 -0.53 -3.02
C PHE A 19 4.44 -1.11 -3.46
N LEU A 20 4.42 -2.05 -4.40
CA LEU A 20 5.63 -2.68 -4.92
C LEU A 20 6.53 -1.68 -5.64
N THR A 21 5.97 -0.73 -6.39
CA THR A 21 6.76 0.33 -7.05
C THR A 21 7.50 1.20 -6.03
N VAL A 22 6.85 1.57 -4.92
CA VAL A 22 7.50 2.35 -3.87
C VAL A 22 8.59 1.54 -3.17
N LEU A 23 8.34 0.27 -2.86
CA LEU A 23 9.38 -0.59 -2.28
C LEU A 23 10.59 -0.78 -3.22
N ALA A 24 10.33 -0.97 -4.51
CA ALA A 24 11.38 -1.07 -5.52
C ALA A 24 12.19 0.22 -5.62
N LEU A 25 11.53 1.39 -5.53
CA LEU A 25 12.20 2.68 -5.50
C LEU A 25 13.10 2.82 -4.27
N VAL A 26 12.63 2.43 -3.07
CA VAL A 26 13.45 2.44 -1.85
C VAL A 26 14.67 1.53 -2.00
N GLY A 27 14.50 0.32 -2.57
CA GLY A 27 15.62 -0.59 -2.85
C GLY A 27 16.62 -0.01 -3.85
N TRP A 28 16.13 0.66 -4.89
CA TRP A 28 16.98 1.34 -5.88
C TRP A 28 17.76 2.50 -5.27
N LEU A 29 17.13 3.33 -4.42
CA LEU A 29 17.80 4.41 -3.70
C LEU A 29 18.88 3.90 -2.74
N ALA A 30 18.63 2.76 -2.08
CA ALA A 30 19.62 2.11 -1.23
C ALA A 30 20.80 1.57 -2.05
N ALA A 31 20.54 0.98 -3.23
CA ALA A 31 21.58 0.48 -4.13
C ALA A 31 22.48 1.58 -4.72
N GLN A 32 21.95 2.81 -4.85
CA GLN A 32 22.70 4.00 -5.27
C GLN A 32 23.40 4.71 -4.11
N GLU A 33 23.36 4.16 -2.89
CA GLU A 33 23.92 4.75 -1.67
C GLU A 33 23.36 6.16 -1.34
N ILE A 34 22.24 6.56 -1.93
CA ILE A 34 21.55 7.83 -1.67
C ILE A 34 20.95 7.82 -0.26
N VAL A 35 20.55 6.64 0.22
CA VAL A 35 19.89 6.42 1.50
C VAL A 35 20.63 5.34 2.27
N THR A 36 20.89 5.55 3.57
CA THR A 36 21.58 4.56 4.39
C THR A 36 20.73 3.29 4.58
N PRO A 37 21.33 2.13 4.87
CA PRO A 37 20.58 0.89 5.11
C PRO A 37 19.52 1.04 6.22
N GLN A 38 19.82 1.78 7.30
CA GLN A 38 18.83 2.01 8.35
C GLN A 38 17.65 2.85 7.85
N MET A 39 17.92 3.91 7.08
CA MET A 39 16.87 4.75 6.50
C MET A 39 16.02 3.97 5.49
N ALA A 40 16.61 3.09 4.70
CA ALA A 40 15.87 2.23 3.77
C ALA A 40 14.90 1.29 4.50
N VAL A 41 15.34 0.68 5.61
CA VAL A 41 14.48 -0.16 6.46
C VAL A 41 13.33 0.67 7.05
N LEU A 42 13.61 1.85 7.58
CA LEU A 42 12.60 2.75 8.14
C LEU A 42 11.57 3.18 7.08
N LEU A 43 12.01 3.50 5.86
CA LEU A 43 11.12 3.84 4.75
C LEU A 43 10.25 2.65 4.33
N GLY A 44 10.81 1.44 4.31
CA GLY A 44 10.07 0.21 4.05
C GLY A 44 8.96 -0.02 5.09
N ILE A 45 9.29 0.08 6.38
CA ILE A 45 8.33 -0.04 7.49
C ILE A 45 7.27 1.05 7.42
N ALA A 46 7.66 2.30 7.19
CA ALA A 46 6.72 3.42 7.06
C ALA A 46 5.75 3.23 5.90
N THR A 47 6.25 2.77 4.75
CA THR A 47 5.42 2.45 3.58
C THR A 47 4.44 1.32 3.90
N PHE A 48 4.90 0.25 4.55
CA PHE A 48 4.02 -0.83 4.98
C PHE A 48 2.93 -0.35 5.95
N GLY A 49 3.33 0.40 6.98
CA GLY A 49 2.41 0.97 7.97
C GLY A 49 1.35 1.86 7.36
N LEU A 50 1.71 2.69 6.37
CA LEU A 50 0.77 3.52 5.62
C LEU A 50 -0.27 2.67 4.86
N TYR A 51 0.16 1.68 4.09
CA TYR A 51 -0.77 0.86 3.29
C TYR A 51 -1.70 0.03 4.17
N VAL A 52 -1.17 -0.57 5.25
CA VAL A 52 -1.98 -1.32 6.21
C VAL A 52 -2.93 -0.39 6.97
N GLY A 53 -2.45 0.76 7.45
CA GLY A 53 -3.26 1.75 8.15
C GLY A 53 -4.42 2.27 7.30
N PHE A 54 -4.16 2.61 6.03
CA PHE A 54 -5.22 2.98 5.08
C PHE A 54 -6.19 1.83 4.83
N GLY A 55 -5.71 0.59 4.71
CA GLY A 55 -6.57 -0.59 4.57
C GLY A 55 -7.53 -0.77 5.76
N ILE A 56 -7.04 -0.59 6.98
CA ILE A 56 -7.83 -0.64 8.20
C ILE A 56 -8.87 0.50 8.23
N LEU A 57 -8.47 1.74 7.92
CA LEU A 57 -9.39 2.88 7.83
C LEU A 57 -10.55 2.58 6.86
N ILE A 58 -10.25 2.08 5.66
CA ILE A 58 -11.26 1.70 4.68
C ILE A 58 -12.22 0.63 5.25
N ALA A 59 -11.68 -0.38 5.95
CA ALA A 59 -12.49 -1.43 6.56
C ALA A 59 -13.43 -0.86 7.64
N VAL A 60 -12.92 0.04 8.50
CA VAL A 60 -13.69 0.71 9.54
C VAL A 60 -14.79 1.59 8.94
N TYR A 61 -14.47 2.44 7.96
CA TYR A 61 -15.47 3.25 7.26
C TYR A 61 -16.56 2.40 6.63
N ARG A 62 -16.18 1.26 6.04
CA ARG A 62 -17.13 0.32 5.46
C ARG A 62 -18.00 -0.35 6.52
N MET A 63 -17.47 -0.62 7.71
CA MET A 63 -18.24 -1.15 8.83
C MET A 63 -19.28 -0.13 9.31
N ILE A 64 -18.87 1.12 9.54
CA ILE A 64 -19.77 2.20 9.97
C ILE A 64 -20.90 2.40 8.96
N SER A 65 -20.58 2.42 7.65
CA SER A 65 -21.59 2.56 6.59
C SER A 65 -22.62 1.42 6.49
N ARG A 66 -22.39 0.30 7.21
CA ARG A 66 -23.32 -0.83 7.28
C ARG A 66 -24.15 -0.84 8.56
N LEU A 67 -23.78 -0.03 9.54
CA LEU A 67 -24.47 0.15 10.81
C LEU A 67 -25.48 1.32 10.76
N GLN A 68 -25.27 2.25 9.82
CA GLN A 68 -26.26 3.24 9.38
C GLN A 68 -27.20 2.62 8.35
#